data_AF-A7HD19-F1
#
_entry.id   AF-A7HD19-F1
#
_cell.length_a   1.000
_cell.length_b   1.000
_cell.length_c   1.000
_cell.angle_alpha   90.00
_cell.angle_beta   90.00
_cell.angle_gamma   90.00
#
_symmetry.space_group_name_H-M   'P 1'
#
loop_
_entity.id
_entity.type
_entity.pdbx_description
1 polymer ?
#
loop_
_entity_poly.entity_id
_entity_poly.type
_entity_poly.pdbx_seq_one_letter_code
_entity_poly.pdbx_strand_id
1 'polypeptide(L)'
;MGAVAGEVLLAVRGKVLVTLTQRSNVETLTLAFFAVFFAYVGVLGARGFPGALQVLRFALLARVRGGDAAERAKHEALGPPRAEPPLAAVNVVLERADAPGRPFELRVEDAAGSMGRLHVDGARVQHRPHRRDGSNNLLAYFAHQVDDVAGRRQGRTVDVVEWGTLDDEGTHEFLALAEFGRNLGNALGKHGLWPRVVLTAEDCAELERRLSAICPALRDEGFLPHWEYQGEHKLPIVPEPLGLASLGRTERRADPLPSLTALTVVVAAATAILAAVIFFPPWVPGK
;
A
#
# COMPACT_ATOMS: atom_id res chain seq x y z
N MET A 1 -15.18 15.33 -9.53
CA MET A 1 -15.20 16.66 -10.20
C MET A 1 -15.99 16.59 -11.50
N GLY A 2 -15.55 15.81 -12.51
CA GLY A 2 -16.24 15.69 -13.81
C GLY A 2 -17.70 15.20 -13.73
N ALA A 3 -17.97 14.14 -12.96
CA ALA A 3 -19.33 13.62 -12.79
C ALA A 3 -20.30 14.63 -12.14
N VAL A 4 -19.85 15.35 -11.11
CA VAL A 4 -20.62 16.42 -10.45
C VAL A 4 -20.88 17.58 -11.41
N ALA A 5 -19.87 17.98 -12.20
CA ALA A 5 -20.05 19.00 -13.23
C ALA A 5 -21.07 18.57 -14.29
N GLY A 6 -21.04 17.31 -14.71
CA GLY A 6 -22.03 16.71 -15.63
C GLY A 6 -23.45 16.73 -15.07
N GLU A 7 -23.64 16.35 -13.80
CA GLU A 7 -24.95 16.43 -13.13
C GLU A 7 -25.45 17.87 -13.00
N VAL A 8 -24.59 18.81 -12.61
CA VAL A 8 -24.97 20.24 -12.53
C VAL A 8 -25.35 20.78 -13.91
N LEU A 9 -24.64 20.38 -14.96
CA LEU A 9 -24.96 20.75 -16.34
C LEU A 9 -26.36 20.24 -16.73
N LEU A 10 -26.66 18.98 -16.43
CA LEU A 10 -27.95 18.34 -16.66
C LEU A 10 -29.08 19.03 -15.87
N ALA A 11 -28.84 19.36 -14.60
CA ALA A 11 -29.83 19.98 -13.73
C ALA A 11 -30.13 21.43 -14.14
N VAL A 12 -29.10 22.24 -14.41
CA VAL A 12 -29.24 23.66 -14.77
C VAL A 12 -29.85 23.83 -16.17
N ARG A 13 -29.53 22.94 -17.11
CA ARG A 13 -30.06 22.97 -18.48
C ARG A 13 -31.18 21.96 -18.73
N GLY A 14 -31.72 21.35 -17.68
CA GLY A 14 -32.78 20.34 -17.76
C GLY A 14 -34.00 20.83 -18.54
N LYS A 15 -34.38 22.11 -18.42
CA LYS A 15 -35.46 22.69 -19.25
C LYS A 15 -35.16 22.69 -20.74
N VAL A 16 -33.94 23.05 -21.16
CA VAL A 16 -33.51 23.07 -22.58
C VAL A 16 -33.44 21.65 -23.12
N LEU A 17 -32.92 20.73 -22.32
CA LEU A 17 -32.80 19.33 -22.65
C LEU A 17 -34.16 18.64 -22.75
N VAL A 18 -35.09 18.89 -21.82
CA VAL A 18 -36.47 18.37 -21.87
C VAL A 18 -37.23 18.87 -23.10
N THR A 19 -37.03 20.13 -23.51
CA THR A 19 -37.60 20.64 -24.77
C THR A 19 -36.97 20.02 -26.02
N LEU A 20 -35.72 19.59 -25.97
CA LEU A 20 -35.08 18.84 -27.07
C LEU A 20 -35.62 17.40 -27.14
N THR A 21 -35.70 16.72 -25.99
CA THR A 21 -36.06 15.30 -25.92
C THR A 21 -37.52 14.99 -26.23
N GLN A 22 -38.41 15.98 -26.18
CA GLN A 22 -39.81 15.83 -26.63
C GLN A 22 -39.93 15.46 -28.13
N ARG A 23 -38.87 15.56 -28.93
CA ARG A 23 -38.84 15.16 -30.35
C ARG A 23 -38.46 13.69 -30.60
N SER A 24 -37.84 12.98 -29.65
CA SER A 24 -37.29 11.65 -29.88
C SER A 24 -37.14 10.82 -28.60
N ASN A 25 -37.72 9.61 -28.58
CA ASN A 25 -37.57 8.65 -27.47
C ASN A 25 -36.10 8.30 -27.19
N VAL A 26 -35.24 8.36 -28.20
CA VAL A 26 -33.81 8.03 -28.08
C VAL A 26 -33.07 9.09 -27.26
N GLU A 27 -33.36 10.38 -27.47
CA GLU A 27 -32.70 11.48 -26.77
C GLU A 27 -33.05 11.50 -25.27
N THR A 28 -34.32 11.22 -24.95
CA THR A 28 -34.78 11.06 -23.55
C THR A 28 -34.02 9.94 -22.86
N LEU A 29 -33.87 8.79 -23.52
CA LEU A 29 -33.15 7.63 -22.98
C LEU A 29 -31.66 7.93 -22.79
N THR A 30 -31.02 8.62 -23.73
CA THR A 30 -29.61 9.00 -23.65
C THR A 30 -29.34 9.93 -22.46
N LEU A 31 -30.19 10.93 -22.21
CA LEU A 31 -30.04 11.80 -21.04
C LEU A 31 -30.28 11.08 -19.72
N ALA A 32 -31.29 10.21 -19.67
CA ALA A 32 -31.55 9.38 -18.50
C ALA A 32 -30.34 8.47 -18.20
N PHE A 33 -29.75 7.87 -19.24
CA PHE A 33 -28.53 7.07 -19.10
C PHE A 33 -27.37 7.91 -18.56
N PHE A 34 -27.10 9.11 -19.10
CA PHE A 34 -26.02 9.97 -18.60
C PHE A 34 -26.26 10.43 -17.16
N ALA A 35 -27.49 10.75 -16.78
CA ALA A 35 -27.82 11.11 -15.40
C ALA A 35 -27.53 9.95 -14.43
N VAL A 36 -28.00 8.73 -14.75
CA VAL A 36 -27.74 7.54 -13.93
C VAL A 36 -26.25 7.20 -13.90
N PHE A 37 -25.56 7.32 -15.04
CA PHE A 37 -24.12 7.07 -15.13
C PHE A 37 -23.31 8.07 -14.29
N PHE A 38 -23.60 9.37 -14.36
CA PHE A 38 -22.91 10.36 -13.55
C PHE A 38 -23.22 10.21 -12.06
N ALA A 39 -24.47 9.89 -11.69
CA ALA A 39 -24.83 9.59 -10.31
C ALA A 39 -24.05 8.38 -9.78
N TYR A 40 -23.97 7.30 -10.58
CA TYR A 40 -23.22 6.10 -10.23
C TYR A 40 -21.72 6.39 -10.03
N VAL A 41 -21.09 7.09 -10.96
CA VAL A 41 -19.68 7.49 -10.86
C VAL A 41 -19.46 8.47 -9.71
N GLY A 42 -20.41 9.38 -9.46
CA GLY A 42 -20.39 10.32 -8.35
C GLY A 42 -20.38 9.61 -7.00
N VAL A 43 -21.26 8.62 -6.81
CA VAL A 43 -21.34 7.80 -5.59
C VAL A 43 -20.06 6.96 -5.39
N LEU A 44 -19.56 6.32 -6.46
CA LEU A 44 -18.28 5.58 -6.38
C LEU A 44 -17.10 6.50 -6.04
N GLY A 45 -17.04 7.68 -6.66
CA GLY A 45 -15.98 8.66 -6.47
C GLY A 45 -16.05 9.42 -5.14
N ALA A 46 -17.25 9.54 -4.53
CA ALA A 46 -17.45 10.29 -3.30
C ALA A 46 -16.60 9.77 -2.14
N ARG A 47 -16.37 8.45 -2.07
CA ARG A 47 -15.50 7.83 -1.06
C ARG A 47 -14.03 8.21 -1.21
N GLY A 48 -13.58 8.56 -2.43
CA GLY A 48 -12.21 8.99 -2.70
C GLY A 48 -11.96 10.48 -2.55
N PHE A 49 -13.02 11.28 -2.54
CA PHE A 49 -12.89 12.72 -2.44
C PHE A 49 -12.16 13.20 -1.19
N PRO A 50 -12.43 12.67 0.04
CA PRO A 50 -11.68 13.04 1.23
C PRO A 50 -10.18 12.75 1.10
N GLY A 51 -9.85 11.60 0.50
CA GLY A 51 -8.48 11.17 0.25
C GLY A 51 -7.74 12.08 -0.72
N ALA A 52 -8.35 12.38 -1.86
CA ALA A 52 -7.79 13.29 -2.85
C ALA A 52 -7.59 14.71 -2.28
N LEU A 53 -8.55 15.20 -1.47
CA LEU A 53 -8.43 16.49 -0.80
C LEU A 53 -7.27 16.50 0.21
N GLN A 54 -7.05 15.40 0.92
CA GLN A 54 -5.94 15.25 1.86
C GLN A 54 -4.59 15.24 1.15
N VAL A 55 -4.46 14.51 0.04
CA VAL A 55 -3.25 14.53 -0.82
C VAL A 55 -2.99 15.94 -1.34
N LEU A 56 -4.02 16.61 -1.86
CA LEU A 56 -3.92 17.99 -2.34
C LEU A 56 -3.49 18.95 -1.22
N ARG A 57 -4.05 18.81 -0.02
CA ARG A 57 -3.67 19.61 1.16
C ARG A 57 -2.19 19.49 1.47
N PHE A 58 -1.64 18.27 1.47
CA PHE A 58 -0.22 18.05 1.77
C PHE A 58 0.69 18.47 0.60
N ALA A 59 0.27 18.32 -0.65
CA ALA A 59 0.98 18.84 -1.80
C ALA A 59 1.07 20.38 -1.77
N LEU A 60 -0.02 21.05 -1.41
CA LEU A 60 -0.04 22.50 -1.19
C LEU A 60 0.84 22.90 -0.01
N LEU A 61 0.78 22.15 1.10
CA LEU A 61 1.61 22.40 2.27
C LEU A 61 3.11 22.28 1.94
N ALA A 62 3.50 21.27 1.16
CA ALA A 62 4.88 21.08 0.70
C ALA A 62 5.34 22.25 -0.17
N ARG A 63 4.44 22.78 -1.02
CA ARG A 63 4.75 23.92 -1.89
C ARG A 63 4.86 25.25 -1.13
N VAL A 64 4.09 25.45 -0.06
CA VAL A 64 4.05 26.70 0.71
C VAL A 64 5.08 26.72 1.85
N ARG A 65 5.25 25.61 2.57
CA ARG A 65 6.07 25.52 3.80
C ARG A 65 7.31 24.63 3.65
N GLY A 66 7.54 24.05 2.49
CA GLY A 66 8.65 23.12 2.23
C GLY A 66 8.31 21.67 2.54
N GLY A 67 9.08 20.75 1.95
CA GLY A 67 8.88 19.29 2.06
C GLY A 67 8.88 18.80 3.50
N ASP A 68 9.85 19.22 4.31
CA ASP A 68 10.01 18.74 5.70
C ASP A 68 8.85 19.13 6.61
N ALA A 69 8.25 20.30 6.38
CA ALA A 69 7.06 20.71 7.12
C ALA A 69 5.83 19.87 6.72
N ALA A 70 5.72 19.51 5.45
CA ALA A 70 4.68 18.61 4.98
C ALA A 70 4.84 17.20 5.53
N GLU A 71 6.06 16.67 5.56
CA GLU A 71 6.36 15.34 6.10
C GLU A 71 6.09 15.25 7.61
N ARG A 72 6.40 16.30 8.39
CA ARG A 72 6.03 16.36 9.81
C ARG A 72 4.52 16.40 10.02
N ALA A 73 3.83 17.26 9.26
CA ALA A 73 2.37 17.36 9.35
C ALA A 73 1.67 16.06 8.89
N LYS A 74 2.25 15.35 7.90
CA LYS A 74 1.87 13.98 7.57
C LYS A 74 2.10 13.10 8.78
N HIS A 75 3.32 13.01 9.30
CA HIS A 75 3.62 12.15 10.44
C HIS A 75 2.65 12.33 11.64
N GLU A 76 2.30 13.56 11.98
CA GLU A 76 1.33 13.89 13.05
C GLU A 76 -0.11 13.44 12.73
N ALA A 77 -0.51 13.54 11.46
CA ALA A 77 -1.84 13.13 11.02
C ALA A 77 -2.00 11.61 10.93
N LEU A 78 -0.92 10.82 11.02
CA LEU A 78 -1.02 9.39 11.19
C LEU A 78 -1.56 9.11 12.59
N GLY A 79 -2.71 8.43 12.67
CA GLY A 79 -3.32 8.05 13.94
C GLY A 79 -2.45 7.08 14.76
N PRO A 80 -2.91 6.71 15.98
CA PRO A 80 -2.25 5.68 16.78
C PRO A 80 -2.25 4.33 16.02
N PRO A 81 -1.29 3.43 16.32
CA PRO A 81 -1.23 2.11 15.71
C PRO A 81 -2.55 1.36 15.92
N ARG A 82 -3.11 0.81 14.84
CA ARG A 82 -4.40 0.09 14.86
C ARG A 82 -4.28 -1.40 14.60
N ALA A 83 -3.20 -1.82 13.92
CA ALA A 83 -2.98 -3.20 13.54
C ALA A 83 -2.02 -3.90 14.50
N GLU A 84 -2.18 -5.22 14.60
CA GLU A 84 -1.15 -6.08 15.18
C GLU A 84 0.15 -5.95 14.37
N PRO A 85 1.32 -6.00 15.05
CA PRO A 85 2.60 -5.82 14.39
C PRO A 85 2.81 -6.94 13.35
N PRO A 86 3.07 -6.60 12.08
CA PRO A 86 3.31 -7.63 11.08
C PRO A 86 4.59 -8.39 11.41
N LEU A 87 4.57 -9.68 11.12
CA LEU A 87 5.62 -10.63 11.46
C LEU A 87 6.08 -11.37 10.21
N ALA A 88 7.38 -11.55 10.09
CA ALA A 88 8.01 -12.34 9.05
C ALA A 88 9.01 -13.31 9.68
N ALA A 89 9.04 -14.54 9.19
CA ALA A 89 10.10 -15.48 9.46
C ALA A 89 11.07 -15.50 8.28
N VAL A 90 12.37 -15.31 8.55
CA VAL A 90 13.42 -15.37 7.55
C VAL A 90 14.13 -16.72 7.56
N ASN A 91 14.68 -17.12 6.42
CA ASN A 91 15.36 -18.41 6.24
C ASN A 91 16.65 -18.59 7.08
N VAL A 92 17.22 -17.48 7.59
CA VAL A 92 18.46 -17.46 8.37
C VAL A 92 18.23 -16.92 9.78
N VAL A 93 19.07 -17.31 10.73
CA VAL A 93 19.14 -16.64 12.04
C VAL A 93 19.96 -15.37 11.89
N LEU A 94 19.38 -14.22 12.23
CA LEU A 94 20.06 -12.93 12.30
C LEU A 94 20.58 -12.71 13.71
N GLU A 95 21.88 -12.45 13.85
CA GLU A 95 22.52 -12.14 15.13
C GLU A 95 23.39 -10.89 14.99
N ARG A 96 23.60 -10.18 16.09
CA ARG A 96 24.62 -9.13 16.13
C ARG A 96 25.95 -9.67 16.62
N ALA A 97 27.03 -9.18 16.05
CA ALA A 97 28.39 -9.57 16.42
C ALA A 97 28.73 -9.24 17.89
N ASP A 98 28.20 -8.13 18.42
CA ASP A 98 28.44 -7.67 19.79
C ASP A 98 27.54 -8.34 20.84
N ALA A 99 26.40 -8.89 20.41
CA ALA A 99 25.47 -9.59 21.28
C ALA A 99 24.86 -10.83 20.60
N PRO A 100 25.66 -11.90 20.39
CA PRO A 100 25.17 -13.12 19.74
C PRO A 100 24.00 -13.75 20.48
N GLY A 101 23.02 -14.25 19.74
CA GLY A 101 21.82 -14.91 20.28
C GLY A 101 20.86 -14.00 21.07
N ARG A 102 21.14 -12.71 21.20
CA ARG A 102 20.24 -11.74 21.83
C ARG A 102 19.39 -11.03 20.78
N PRO A 103 18.10 -10.77 21.07
CA PRO A 103 17.29 -9.95 20.20
C PRO A 103 17.83 -8.52 20.15
N PHE A 104 17.63 -7.86 19.02
CA PHE A 104 18.04 -6.47 18.83
C PHE A 104 16.97 -5.68 18.07
N GLU A 105 17.06 -4.36 18.16
CA GLU A 105 16.12 -3.47 17.50
C GLU A 105 16.86 -2.50 16.57
N LEU A 106 16.25 -2.23 15.42
CA LEU A 106 16.69 -1.21 14.48
C LEU A 106 15.63 -0.13 14.38
N ARG A 107 16.07 1.13 14.36
CA ARG A 107 15.15 2.27 14.29
C ARG A 107 14.73 2.54 12.86
N VAL A 108 13.43 2.77 12.68
CA VAL A 108 12.85 3.24 11.43
C VAL A 108 12.44 4.70 11.66
N GLU A 109 13.42 5.60 11.62
CA GLU A 109 13.23 7.02 11.93
C GLU A 109 13.98 7.91 10.94
N ASP A 110 13.41 9.09 10.68
CA ASP A 110 14.07 10.16 9.93
C ASP A 110 13.84 11.52 10.61
N ALA A 111 14.25 12.60 9.94
CA ALA A 111 14.11 13.96 10.47
C ALA A 111 12.66 14.40 10.74
N ALA A 112 11.67 13.73 10.14
CA ALA A 112 10.25 14.06 10.31
C ALA A 112 9.58 13.25 11.43
N GLY A 113 10.18 12.13 11.87
CA GLY A 113 9.73 11.37 13.02
C GLY A 113 10.00 9.87 12.94
N SER A 114 9.59 9.15 13.98
CA SER A 114 9.76 7.69 14.06
C SER A 114 8.55 6.95 13.47
N MET A 115 8.80 6.06 12.52
CA MET A 115 7.81 5.13 11.95
C MET A 115 7.74 3.81 12.72
N GLY A 116 8.52 3.66 13.80
CA GLY A 116 8.54 2.47 14.66
C GLY A 116 9.92 1.84 14.75
N ARG A 117 9.93 0.56 15.10
CA ARG A 117 11.16 -0.23 15.27
C ARG A 117 11.01 -1.60 14.64
N LEU A 118 12.09 -2.10 14.03
CA LEU A 118 12.20 -3.50 13.64
C LEU A 118 12.83 -4.27 14.79
N HIS A 119 12.07 -5.21 15.34
CA HIS A 119 12.53 -6.12 16.38
C HIS A 119 12.95 -7.44 15.74
N VAL A 120 14.21 -7.81 15.89
CA VAL A 120 14.80 -9.02 15.32
C VAL A 120 15.18 -9.97 16.45
N ASP A 121 14.65 -11.18 16.41
CA ASP A 121 15.00 -12.28 17.32
C ASP A 121 15.32 -13.52 16.49
N GLY A 122 16.60 -13.69 16.17
CA GLY A 122 17.06 -14.79 15.33
C GLY A 122 16.40 -14.76 13.95
N ALA A 123 15.58 -15.77 13.65
CA ALA A 123 14.85 -15.86 12.39
C ALA A 123 13.54 -15.04 12.36
N ARG A 124 13.13 -14.47 13.50
CA ARG A 124 11.89 -13.69 13.62
C ARG A 124 12.18 -12.22 13.40
N VAL A 125 11.42 -11.58 12.50
CA VAL A 125 11.44 -10.12 12.28
C VAL A 125 10.03 -9.57 12.48
N GLN A 126 9.89 -8.58 13.36
CA GLN A 126 8.63 -7.91 13.64
C GLN A 126 8.77 -6.41 13.47
N HIS A 127 7.81 -5.77 12.79
CA HIS A 127 7.71 -4.31 12.82
C HIS A 127 6.78 -3.92 13.95
N ARG A 128 7.28 -3.17 14.93
CA ARG A 128 6.47 -2.55 16.00
C ARG A 128 6.14 -1.12 15.54
N PRO A 129 4.97 -0.89 14.91
CA PRO A 129 4.65 0.40 14.33
C PRO A 129 4.37 1.41 15.44
N HIS A 130 4.84 2.65 15.25
CA HIS A 130 4.48 3.76 16.14
C HIS A 130 3.15 4.43 15.73
N ARG A 131 2.64 4.12 14.53
CA ARG A 131 1.50 4.79 13.91
C ARG A 131 0.59 3.81 13.16
N ARG A 132 -0.60 4.30 12.78
CA ARG A 132 -1.78 3.57 12.28
C ARG A 132 -1.55 2.24 11.57
N ASP A 133 -0.64 2.17 10.60
CA ASP A 133 -0.42 1.00 9.76
C ASP A 133 1.07 0.67 9.65
N GLY A 134 1.42 -0.60 9.89
CA GLY A 134 2.68 -1.20 9.47
C GLY A 134 2.59 -1.68 8.01
N SER A 135 3.73 -1.79 7.33
CA SER A 135 3.80 -2.27 5.95
C SER A 135 4.54 -3.61 5.91
N ASN A 136 3.90 -4.68 5.42
CA ASN A 136 4.58 -5.97 5.19
C ASN A 136 5.76 -5.80 4.22
N ASN A 137 5.67 -4.84 3.30
CA ASN A 137 6.75 -4.50 2.37
C ASN A 137 8.00 -3.99 3.11
N LEU A 138 7.86 -3.44 4.32
CA LEU A 138 9.01 -3.06 5.14
C LEU A 138 9.84 -4.28 5.56
N LEU A 139 9.18 -5.39 5.90
CA LEU A 139 9.86 -6.62 6.30
C LEU A 139 10.58 -7.27 5.11
N ALA A 140 9.95 -7.28 3.93
CA ALA A 140 10.59 -7.72 2.69
C ALA A 140 11.77 -6.83 2.30
N TYR A 141 11.60 -5.51 2.37
CA TYR A 141 12.68 -4.55 2.13
C TYR A 141 13.84 -4.80 3.09
N PHE A 142 13.54 -4.98 4.39
CA PHE A 142 14.55 -5.27 5.40
C PHE A 142 15.35 -6.54 5.07
N ALA A 143 14.68 -7.66 4.75
CA ALA A 143 15.35 -8.91 4.37
C ALA A 143 16.30 -8.70 3.18
N HIS A 144 15.85 -7.99 2.13
CA HIS A 144 16.68 -7.66 0.98
C HIS A 144 17.88 -6.76 1.35
N GLN A 145 17.68 -5.77 2.24
CA GLN A 145 18.80 -4.93 2.68
C GLN A 145 19.82 -5.72 3.51
N VAL A 146 19.37 -6.68 4.32
CA VAL A 146 20.27 -7.57 5.08
C VAL A 146 21.06 -8.48 4.13
N ASP A 147 20.41 -9.03 3.09
CA ASP A 147 21.09 -9.80 2.05
C ASP A 147 22.21 -8.99 1.38
N ASP A 148 21.89 -7.77 0.97
CA ASP A 148 22.83 -6.88 0.28
C ASP A 148 24.01 -6.47 1.18
N VAL A 149 23.76 -6.13 2.45
CA VAL A 149 24.78 -5.60 3.37
C VAL A 149 25.65 -6.71 3.96
N ALA A 150 25.06 -7.84 4.34
CA ALA A 150 25.76 -8.89 5.07
C ALA A 150 25.63 -10.28 4.46
N GLY A 151 24.45 -10.64 3.94
CA GLY A 151 24.17 -11.97 3.39
C GLY A 151 25.17 -12.37 2.31
N ARG A 152 25.29 -11.58 1.24
CA ARG A 152 26.19 -11.86 0.11
C ARG A 152 27.65 -11.94 0.51
N ARG A 153 28.09 -11.07 1.43
CA ARG A 153 29.46 -11.11 1.98
C ARG A 153 29.74 -12.41 2.74
N GLN A 154 28.71 -13.02 3.34
CA GLN A 154 28.81 -14.26 4.09
C GLN A 154 28.37 -15.50 3.28
N GLY A 155 28.10 -15.34 1.98
CA GLY A 155 27.65 -16.42 1.09
C GLY A 155 26.28 -17.00 1.48
N ARG A 156 25.39 -16.17 2.05
CA ARG A 156 24.04 -16.55 2.48
C ARG A 156 23.01 -15.63 1.84
N THR A 157 21.91 -16.20 1.38
CA THR A 157 20.75 -15.43 0.92
C THR A 157 19.79 -15.22 2.08
N VAL A 158 19.33 -13.99 2.29
CA VAL A 158 18.33 -13.66 3.31
C VAL A 158 16.98 -13.37 2.66
N ASP A 159 16.04 -14.30 2.86
CA ASP A 159 14.70 -14.22 2.29
C ASP A 159 13.64 -14.46 3.36
N VAL A 160 12.47 -13.82 3.19
CA VAL A 160 11.28 -14.11 3.99
C VAL A 160 10.66 -15.42 3.49
N VAL A 161 10.55 -16.39 4.37
CA VAL A 161 9.98 -17.72 4.06
C VAL A 161 8.49 -17.74 4.38
N GLU A 162 8.14 -17.29 5.58
CA GLU A 162 6.75 -17.29 6.06
C GLU A 162 6.34 -15.90 6.54
N TRP A 163 5.07 -15.57 6.27
CA TRP A 163 4.44 -14.32 6.69
C TRP A 163 3.45 -14.62 7.80
N GLY A 164 3.79 -14.19 9.02
CA GLY A 164 2.94 -14.44 10.18
C GLY A 164 1.83 -13.39 10.31
N THR A 165 0.59 -13.86 10.30
CA THR A 165 -0.49 -13.29 11.12
C THR A 165 -0.60 -14.08 12.42
N LEU A 166 -1.23 -13.53 13.47
CA LEU A 166 -1.20 -14.08 14.84
C LEU A 166 -1.74 -15.52 15.03
N ASP A 167 -2.22 -16.16 13.96
CA ASP A 167 -2.86 -17.49 13.93
C ASP A 167 -2.29 -18.41 12.81
N ASP A 168 -1.12 -18.08 12.25
CA ASP A 168 -0.52 -18.89 11.19
C ASP A 168 0.36 -20.01 11.75
N GLU A 169 -0.19 -21.23 11.80
CA GLU A 169 0.47 -22.45 12.25
C GLU A 169 1.81 -22.70 11.54
N GLY A 170 1.89 -22.42 10.23
CA GLY A 170 3.11 -22.62 9.44
C GLY A 170 4.27 -21.71 9.89
N THR A 171 3.99 -20.42 10.11
CA THR A 171 4.97 -19.49 10.68
C THR A 171 5.44 -19.94 12.07
N HIS A 172 4.53 -20.44 12.92
CA HIS A 172 4.86 -20.92 14.26
C HIS A 172 5.76 -22.16 14.23
N GLU A 173 5.43 -23.15 13.40
CA GLU A 173 6.23 -24.38 13.23
C GLU A 173 7.63 -24.06 12.72
N PHE A 174 7.73 -23.20 11.70
CA PHE A 174 9.03 -22.81 11.14
C PHE A 174 9.91 -22.11 12.17
N LEU A 175 9.36 -21.15 12.92
CA LEU A 175 10.10 -20.44 13.96
C LEU A 175 10.53 -21.38 15.09
N ALA A 176 9.67 -22.32 15.50
CA ALA A 176 10.02 -23.32 16.50
C ALA A 176 11.18 -24.22 16.04
N LEU A 177 11.20 -24.62 14.77
CA LEU A 177 12.29 -25.39 14.19
C LEU A 177 13.60 -24.59 14.12
N ALA A 178 13.54 -23.33 13.68
CA ALA A 178 14.70 -22.45 13.62
C ALA A 178 15.27 -22.17 15.02
N GLU A 179 14.40 -21.95 16.01
CA GLU A 179 14.78 -21.76 17.41
C GLU A 179 15.38 -23.04 18.01
N PHE A 180 14.80 -24.20 17.72
CA PHE A 180 15.36 -25.50 18.12
C PHE A 180 16.77 -25.69 17.53
N GLY A 181 16.96 -25.42 16.23
CA GLY A 181 18.25 -25.50 15.56
C GLY A 181 19.29 -24.56 16.19
N ARG A 182 18.89 -23.32 16.52
CA ARG A 182 19.73 -22.34 17.24
C ARG A 182 20.13 -22.87 18.62
N ASN A 183 19.16 -23.31 19.42
CA ASN A 183 19.38 -23.76 20.79
C ASN A 183 20.24 -25.03 20.84
N LEU A 184 20.00 -25.97 19.92
CA LEU A 184 20.81 -27.17 19.78
C LEU A 184 22.25 -26.84 19.37
N GLY A 185 22.44 -25.89 18.44
CA GLY A 185 23.77 -25.43 18.02
C GLY A 185 24.55 -24.82 19.19
N ASN A 186 23.88 -24.02 20.02
CA ASN A 186 24.44 -23.44 21.22
C ASN A 186 24.80 -24.51 22.27
N ALA A 187 23.90 -25.47 22.52
CA ALA A 187 24.13 -26.55 23.47
C ALA A 187 25.31 -27.45 23.06
N LEU A 188 25.51 -27.67 21.76
CA LEU A 188 26.58 -28.50 21.22
C LEU A 188 27.89 -27.73 20.96
N GLY A 189 27.92 -26.41 21.15
CA GLY A 189 29.05 -25.56 20.76
C GLY A 189 29.36 -25.60 19.25
N LYS A 190 28.37 -25.98 18.43
CA LYS A 190 28.51 -26.12 16.98
C LYS A 190 27.68 -25.04 16.29
N HIS A 191 28.37 -23.99 15.86
CA HIS A 191 27.78 -22.91 15.07
C HIS A 191 27.66 -23.35 13.60
N GLY A 192 26.55 -24.00 13.24
CA GLY A 192 26.31 -24.47 11.87
C GLY A 192 25.09 -25.35 11.68
N LEU A 193 24.32 -25.62 12.73
CA LEU A 193 23.09 -26.43 12.63
C LEU A 193 21.92 -25.68 11.97
N TRP A 194 22.00 -24.35 11.91
CA TRP A 194 21.10 -23.52 11.11
C TRP A 194 21.89 -22.44 10.39
N PRO A 195 21.50 -22.04 9.17
CA PRO A 195 22.08 -20.89 8.48
C PRO A 195 22.02 -19.63 9.35
N ARG A 196 23.13 -18.92 9.47
CA ARG A 196 23.25 -17.68 10.26
C ARG A 196 23.89 -16.57 9.45
N VAL A 197 23.39 -15.35 9.66
CA VAL A 197 24.03 -14.10 9.22
C VAL A 197 24.34 -13.26 10.44
N VAL A 198 25.60 -12.86 10.58
CA VAL A 198 26.06 -12.02 11.70
C VAL A 198 26.21 -10.58 11.22
N LEU A 199 25.48 -9.66 11.85
CA LEU A 199 25.52 -8.23 11.58
C LEU A 199 26.53 -7.54 12.50
N THR A 200 27.46 -6.80 11.90
CA THR A 200 28.36 -5.91 12.64
C THR A 200 27.65 -4.61 13.01
N ALA A 201 28.27 -3.82 13.90
CA ALA A 201 27.73 -2.50 14.25
C ALA A 201 27.64 -1.57 13.03
N GLU A 202 28.58 -1.69 12.08
CA GLU A 202 28.57 -0.94 10.82
C GLU A 202 27.40 -1.38 9.93
N ASP A 203 27.14 -2.69 9.83
CA ASP A 203 25.99 -3.20 9.08
C ASP A 203 24.66 -2.70 9.67
N CYS A 204 24.53 -2.70 11.01
CA CYS A 204 23.35 -2.18 11.68
C CYS A 204 23.15 -0.68 11.40
N ALA A 205 24.21 0.13 11.47
CA ALA A 205 24.14 1.57 11.17
C ALA A 205 23.75 1.83 9.70
N GLU A 206 24.30 1.05 8.78
CA GLU A 206 23.95 1.12 7.36
C GLU A 206 22.49 0.72 7.11
N LEU A 207 21.99 -0.33 7.77
CA LEU A 207 20.60 -0.73 7.70
C LEU A 207 19.68 0.37 8.25
N GLU A 208 19.98 0.98 9.39
CA GLU A 208 19.20 2.10 9.94
C GLU A 208 19.20 3.30 8.98
N ARG A 209 20.33 3.62 8.33
CA ARG A 209 20.40 4.67 7.31
C ARG A 209 19.49 4.37 6.12
N ARG A 210 19.47 3.13 5.63
CA ARG A 210 18.60 2.70 4.53
C ARG A 210 17.11 2.64 4.92
N LEU A 211 16.81 2.29 6.16
CA LEU A 211 15.45 2.33 6.72
C LEU A 211 14.97 3.77 6.86
N SER A 212 15.84 4.69 7.28
CA SER A 212 15.55 6.13 7.33
C SER A 212 15.18 6.69 5.95
N ALA A 213 15.89 6.28 4.90
CA ALA A 213 15.66 6.75 3.54
C ALA A 213 14.27 6.38 2.98
N ILE A 214 13.65 5.29 3.45
CA ILE A 214 12.33 4.85 3.00
C ILE A 214 11.18 5.39 3.87
N CYS A 215 11.47 6.06 4.99
CA CYS A 215 10.45 6.65 5.88
C CYS A 215 9.44 7.55 5.14
N PRO A 216 9.83 8.42 4.18
CA PRO A 216 8.86 9.19 3.39
C PRO A 216 7.87 8.29 2.62
N ALA A 217 8.37 7.23 1.98
CA ALA A 217 7.53 6.29 1.25
C ALA A 217 6.58 5.52 2.18
N LEU A 218 7.05 5.11 3.37
CA LEU A 218 6.21 4.47 4.38
C LEU A 218 5.11 5.42 4.90
N ARG A 219 5.41 6.71 5.08
CA ARG A 219 4.40 7.71 5.44
C ARG A 219 3.37 7.86 4.34
N ASP A 220 3.81 7.98 3.09
CA ASP A 220 2.91 8.07 1.94
C ASP A 220 1.99 6.85 1.85
N GLU A 221 2.49 5.63 2.10
CA GLU A 221 1.67 4.42 2.18
C GLU A 221 0.62 4.51 3.31
N GLY A 222 1.01 4.96 4.51
CA GLY A 222 0.06 5.17 5.62
C GLY A 222 -0.96 6.29 5.39
N PHE A 223 -0.71 7.17 4.41
CA PHE A 223 -1.61 8.26 4.01
C PHE A 223 -2.54 7.93 2.85
N LEU A 224 -2.32 6.81 2.17
CA LEU A 224 -3.23 6.41 1.11
C LEU A 224 -4.64 6.29 1.71
N PRO A 225 -5.61 7.05 1.20
CA PRO A 225 -6.99 6.95 1.65
C PRO A 225 -7.45 5.50 1.50
N HIS A 226 -8.48 5.12 2.27
CA HIS A 226 -9.14 3.80 2.28
C HIS A 226 -9.72 3.33 0.93
N TRP A 227 -9.20 3.83 -0.19
CA TRP A 227 -9.15 3.16 -1.49
C TRP A 227 -8.33 1.88 -1.46
N GLU A 228 -8.26 1.18 -0.33
CA GLU A 228 -7.87 -0.21 -0.29
C GLU A 228 -8.92 -0.98 -1.09
N TYR A 229 -8.68 -1.09 -2.39
CA TYR A 229 -8.81 -2.38 -3.05
C TYR A 229 -7.86 -3.30 -2.29
N GLN A 230 -8.33 -3.85 -1.16
CA GLN A 230 -7.75 -5.08 -0.62
C GLN A 230 -8.04 -6.13 -1.68
N GLY A 231 -7.09 -6.29 -2.60
CA GLY A 231 -7.10 -7.38 -3.55
C GLY A 231 -6.43 -8.56 -2.87
N GLU A 232 -7.21 -9.54 -2.45
CA GLU A 232 -6.65 -10.86 -2.16
C GLU A 232 -6.26 -11.48 -3.51
N HIS A 233 -4.98 -11.37 -3.88
CA HIS A 233 -4.48 -12.11 -5.04
C HIS A 233 -4.33 -13.56 -4.62
N LYS A 234 -5.35 -14.36 -4.93
CA LYS A 234 -5.26 -15.82 -4.91
C LYS A 234 -4.65 -16.25 -6.23
N LEU A 235 -3.38 -16.60 -6.22
CA LEU A 235 -2.78 -17.33 -7.34
C LEU A 235 -3.18 -18.80 -7.20
N PRO A 236 -4.07 -19.34 -8.06
CA PRO A 236 -4.36 -20.75 -8.02
C PRO A 236 -3.11 -21.52 -8.51
N ILE A 237 -2.46 -22.24 -7.61
CA ILE A 237 -1.44 -23.22 -8.00
C ILE A 237 -2.19 -24.49 -8.41
N VAL A 238 -1.95 -24.97 -9.63
CA VAL A 238 -2.55 -26.21 -10.15
C VAL A 238 -2.10 -27.39 -9.26
N PRO A 239 -3.01 -28.27 -8.81
CA PRO A 239 -2.74 -29.18 -7.71
C PRO A 239 -2.08 -30.50 -8.16
N GLU A 240 -1.23 -31.06 -7.29
CA GLU A 240 -1.16 -32.52 -7.11
C GLU A 240 -2.27 -32.94 -6.11
N PRO A 241 -2.81 -34.16 -6.24
CA PRO A 241 -4.25 -34.40 -6.19
C PRO A 241 -4.81 -34.23 -4.77
N LEU A 242 -5.81 -33.35 -4.62
CA LEU A 242 -6.73 -33.19 -3.47
C LEU A 242 -6.49 -32.04 -2.47
N GLY A 243 -5.53 -31.13 -2.67
CA GLY A 243 -5.40 -29.93 -1.82
C GLY A 243 -5.38 -28.62 -2.61
N LEU A 244 -6.44 -27.81 -2.55
CA LEU A 244 -6.37 -26.41 -3.00
C LEU A 244 -5.58 -25.61 -1.96
N ALA A 245 -4.26 -25.60 -2.07
CA ALA A 245 -3.42 -24.63 -1.38
C ALA A 245 -3.52 -23.30 -2.14
N SER A 246 -4.14 -22.28 -1.55
CA SER A 246 -4.14 -20.92 -2.09
C SER A 246 -3.09 -20.09 -1.38
N LEU A 247 -2.05 -19.66 -2.09
CA LEU A 247 -1.22 -18.55 -1.65
C LEU A 247 -2.06 -17.27 -1.80
N GLY A 248 -2.59 -16.78 -0.68
CA GLY A 248 -3.28 -15.51 -0.59
C GLY A 248 -2.27 -14.42 -0.26
N ARG A 249 -1.99 -13.53 -1.22
CA ARG A 249 -1.26 -12.29 -0.93
C ARG A 249 -2.27 -11.16 -0.78
N THR A 250 -2.39 -10.62 0.42
CA THR A 250 -3.06 -9.33 0.65
C THR A 250 -2.14 -8.23 0.15
N GLU A 251 -2.28 -7.87 -1.14
CA GLU A 251 -1.60 -6.70 -1.68
C GLU A 251 -2.47 -5.46 -1.49
N ARG A 252 -1.92 -4.45 -0.80
CA ARG A 252 -2.47 -3.09 -0.74
C ARG A 252 -2.28 -2.29 -2.06
N ARG A 253 -1.83 -2.93 -3.14
CA ARG A 253 -1.53 -2.29 -4.43
C ARG A 253 -2.09 -3.09 -5.62
N ALA A 254 -3.41 -3.14 -5.78
CA ALA A 254 -3.94 -3.25 -7.13
C ALA A 254 -3.72 -1.89 -7.80
N ASP A 255 -2.78 -1.79 -8.75
CA ASP A 255 -2.38 -0.55 -9.41
C ASP A 255 -3.63 0.16 -10.00
N PRO A 256 -4.14 1.23 -9.40
CA PRO A 256 -5.42 1.79 -9.78
C PRO A 256 -5.25 2.84 -10.89
N LEU A 257 -4.01 3.19 -11.24
CA LEU A 257 -3.70 4.22 -12.23
C LEU A 257 -4.31 3.93 -13.60
N PRO A 258 -4.23 2.71 -14.17
CA PRO A 258 -4.80 2.43 -15.49
C PRO A 258 -6.34 2.53 -15.47
N SER A 259 -6.99 1.96 -14.46
CA SER A 259 -8.45 1.94 -14.34
C SER A 259 -9.03 3.33 -14.02
N LEU A 260 -8.37 4.09 -13.14
CA LEU A 260 -8.76 5.47 -12.82
C LEU A 260 -8.49 6.44 -13.97
N THR A 261 -7.41 6.25 -14.72
CA THR A 261 -7.12 7.08 -15.90
C THR A 261 -8.16 6.82 -16.98
N ALA A 262 -8.48 5.55 -17.26
CA ALA A 262 -9.55 5.20 -18.19
C ALA A 262 -10.90 5.78 -17.75
N LEU A 263 -11.27 5.64 -16.47
CA LEU A 263 -12.50 6.21 -15.93
C LEU A 263 -12.53 7.75 -16.05
N THR A 264 -11.40 8.41 -15.78
CA THR A 264 -11.28 9.87 -15.89
C THR A 264 -11.45 10.33 -17.34
N VAL A 265 -10.83 9.64 -18.30
CA VAL A 265 -10.97 9.93 -19.74
C VAL A 265 -12.41 9.73 -20.19
N VAL A 266 -13.06 8.64 -19.78
CA VAL A 266 -14.48 8.37 -20.11
C VAL A 266 -15.39 9.46 -19.55
N VAL A 267 -15.22 9.84 -18.28
CA VAL A 267 -16.02 10.89 -17.65
C VAL A 267 -15.77 12.25 -18.30
N ALA A 268 -14.51 12.58 -18.63
CA ALA A 268 -14.17 13.82 -19.33
C ALA A 268 -14.78 13.86 -20.74
N ALA A 269 -14.69 12.76 -21.50
CA ALA A 269 -15.30 12.65 -22.82
C ALA A 269 -16.82 12.77 -22.76
N ALA A 270 -17.48 12.07 -21.83
CA ALA A 270 -18.92 12.17 -21.62
C ALA A 270 -19.35 13.61 -21.26
N THR A 271 -18.60 14.27 -20.38
CA THR A 271 -18.86 15.67 -20.00
C THR A 271 -18.67 16.63 -21.19
N ALA A 272 -17.63 16.42 -22.01
CA ALA A 272 -17.36 17.23 -23.19
C ALA A 272 -18.42 17.05 -24.27
N ILE A 273 -18.89 15.82 -24.51
CA ILE A 273 -20.00 15.53 -25.43
C ILE A 273 -21.28 16.23 -24.94
N LEU A 274 -21.57 16.12 -23.65
CA LEU A 274 -22.74 16.77 -23.05
C LEU A 274 -22.68 18.30 -23.21
N ALA A 275 -21.52 18.90 -22.95
CA ALA A 275 -21.29 20.32 -23.16
C ALA A 275 -21.42 20.71 -24.64
N ALA A 276 -20.85 19.92 -25.56
CA ALA A 276 -20.95 20.16 -27.00
C ALA A 276 -22.41 20.14 -27.49
N VAL A 277 -23.22 19.19 -27.04
CA VAL A 277 -24.66 19.13 -27.38
C VAL A 277 -25.41 20.37 -26.88
N ILE A 278 -25.05 20.90 -25.70
CA ILE A 278 -25.69 22.08 -25.13
C ILE A 278 -25.27 23.38 -25.84
N PHE A 279 -23.98 23.53 -26.17
CA PHE A 279 -23.45 24.75 -26.79
C PHE A 279 -23.58 24.79 -28.31
N PHE A 280 -23.57 23.62 -28.95
CA PHE A 280 -23.71 23.44 -30.40
C PHE A 280 -24.83 22.42 -30.65
N PRO A 281 -26.10 22.81 -30.44
CA PRO A 281 -27.21 21.93 -30.76
C PRO A 281 -27.07 21.52 -32.24
N PRO A 282 -27.06 20.21 -32.57
CA PRO A 282 -26.77 19.71 -33.92
C PRO A 282 -27.79 20.15 -34.99
N TRP A 283 -28.79 20.93 -34.60
CA TRP A 283 -29.89 21.36 -35.44
C TRP A 283 -30.14 22.85 -35.22
N VAL A 284 -29.56 23.69 -36.07
CA VAL A 284 -30.03 25.07 -36.25
C VAL A 284 -31.48 24.97 -36.75
N PRO A 285 -32.46 25.64 -36.15
CA PRO A 285 -33.81 25.66 -36.70
C PRO A 285 -33.75 26.28 -38.10
N GLY A 286 -34.17 25.52 -39.10
CA GLY A 286 -34.57 26.09 -40.38
C GLY A 286 -35.63 27.16 -40.11
N LYS A 287 -35.48 28.30 -40.79
CA LYS A 287 -36.54 29.30 -40.90
C LYS A 287 -37.80 28.69 -41.48
#